data_AF-A0A2S7EKS8-F1
#
_entry.id   AF-A0A2S7EKS8-F1
#
_cell.length_a   1.000
_cell.length_b   1.000
_cell.length_c   1.000
_cell.angle_alpha   90.00
_cell.angle_beta   90.00
_cell.angle_gamma   90.00
#
_symmetry.space_group_name_H-M   'P 1'
#
loop_
_entity.id
_entity.type
_entity.pdbx_description
1 polymer ?
#
loop_
_entity_poly.entity_id
_entity_poly.type
_entity_poly.pdbx_seq_one_letter_code
_entity_poly.pdbx_strand_id
1 'polypeptide(L)'
;MPHTQYLARYRNADLFLETHPYNAHTTASDALWAGCPVLTTPGETFAARVAGSLNHHMGLDEMNVVDDAAFVTKAVALASDPARLTALRARVDVLRRASGVFDIDGFADGFGKLVQALARRHGWLGNSRAACLFKVDGCLPPYPHPNPSPSGRGA
;
A
#
# COMPACT_ATOMS: atom_id res chain seq x y z
N MET A 1 -13.17 -12.24 15.83
CA MET A 1 -13.48 -13.14 14.70
C MET A 1 -12.17 -13.54 14.04
N PRO A 2 -11.90 -14.82 13.76
CA PRO A 2 -10.73 -15.25 12.98
C PRO A 2 -10.65 -14.55 11.61
N HIS A 3 -9.44 -14.29 11.11
CA HIS A 3 -9.23 -13.46 9.91
C HIS A 3 -9.98 -14.00 8.67
N THR A 4 -10.00 -15.31 8.44
CA THR A 4 -10.72 -15.93 7.32
C THR A 4 -12.24 -15.73 7.41
N GLN A 5 -12.81 -15.78 8.62
CA GLN A 5 -14.22 -15.51 8.85
C GLN A 5 -14.55 -14.03 8.64
N TYR A 6 -13.64 -13.12 9.03
CA TYR A 6 -13.76 -11.68 8.77
C TYR A 6 -13.73 -11.40 7.26
N LEU A 7 -12.75 -11.92 6.54
CA LEU A 7 -12.60 -11.71 5.10
C LEU A 7 -13.82 -12.23 4.32
N ALA A 8 -14.41 -13.35 4.74
CA ALA A 8 -15.63 -13.89 4.14
C ALA A 8 -16.83 -12.94 4.23
N ARG A 9 -16.85 -12.00 5.19
CA ARG A 9 -17.96 -11.03 5.32
C ARG A 9 -18.02 -10.04 4.16
N TYR A 10 -16.89 -9.71 3.53
CA TYR A 10 -16.86 -8.84 2.36
C TYR A 10 -17.67 -9.36 1.18
N ARG A 11 -17.99 -10.66 1.11
CA ARG A 11 -18.90 -11.21 0.08
C ARG A 11 -20.31 -10.61 0.14
N ASN A 12 -20.71 -10.13 1.32
CA ASN A 12 -22.00 -9.46 1.56
C ASN A 12 -21.86 -7.93 1.53
N ALA A 13 -20.66 -7.40 1.30
CA ALA A 13 -20.44 -5.97 1.14
C ALA A 13 -20.57 -5.60 -0.33
N ASP A 14 -21.43 -4.63 -0.58
CA ASP A 14 -21.76 -4.13 -1.92
C ASP A 14 -20.82 -3.00 -2.34
N LEU A 15 -20.51 -2.11 -1.40
CA LEU A 15 -19.59 -0.99 -1.55
C LEU A 15 -18.89 -0.76 -0.21
N PHE A 16 -17.57 -0.58 -0.24
CA PHE A 16 -16.79 -0.17 0.93
C PHE A 16 -16.60 1.35 0.92
N LEU A 17 -16.97 2.00 2.02
CA LEU A 17 -16.85 3.45 2.18
C LEU A 17 -15.62 3.77 3.02
N GLU A 18 -14.66 4.46 2.41
CA GLU A 18 -13.40 4.83 3.05
C GLU A 18 -13.56 5.95 4.10
N THR A 19 -12.63 6.03 5.04
CA THR A 19 -12.57 7.10 6.05
C THR A 19 -11.50 8.15 5.74
N HIS A 20 -11.75 9.39 6.17
CA HIS A 20 -10.86 10.55 6.06
C HIS A 20 -10.65 11.18 7.45
N PRO A 21 -9.46 11.73 7.80
CA PRO A 21 -8.23 11.85 7.01
C PRO A 21 -7.29 10.64 7.14
N TYR A 22 -7.73 9.55 7.79
CA TYR A 22 -6.95 8.33 7.95
C TYR A 22 -7.67 7.19 7.25
N ASN A 23 -7.13 6.71 6.13
CA ASN A 23 -7.75 5.62 5.38
C ASN A 23 -7.57 4.27 6.09
N ALA A 24 -8.46 3.36 5.78
CA ALA A 24 -8.20 1.95 5.71
C ALA A 24 -6.95 1.68 4.86
N HIS A 25 -6.02 0.94 5.47
CA HIS A 25 -4.82 0.46 4.81
C HIS A 25 -5.06 -1.00 4.42
N THR A 26 -4.82 -1.92 5.35
CA THR A 26 -5.05 -3.35 5.14
C THR A 26 -6.50 -3.67 4.80
N THR A 27 -7.47 -3.03 5.45
CA THR A 27 -8.89 -3.33 5.25
C THR A 27 -9.44 -2.87 3.89
N ALA A 28 -8.82 -1.86 3.26
CA ALA A 28 -9.12 -1.48 1.87
C ALA A 28 -8.55 -2.51 0.89
N SER A 29 -7.32 -3.00 1.15
CA SER A 29 -6.74 -4.11 0.40
C SER A 29 -7.56 -5.39 0.53
N ASP A 30 -8.06 -5.71 1.73
CA ASP A 30 -8.93 -6.87 1.98
C ASP A 30 -10.25 -6.76 1.22
N ALA A 31 -10.85 -5.58 1.17
CA ALA A 31 -12.08 -5.31 0.42
C ALA A 31 -11.87 -5.58 -1.08
N LEU A 32 -10.83 -4.99 -1.67
CA LEU A 32 -10.51 -5.13 -3.09
C LEU A 32 -10.11 -6.58 -3.44
N TRP A 33 -9.34 -7.24 -2.58
CA TRP A 33 -9.00 -8.66 -2.72
C TRP A 33 -10.24 -9.55 -2.75
N ALA A 34 -11.22 -9.25 -1.91
CA ALA A 34 -12.51 -9.93 -1.86
C ALA A 34 -13.49 -9.52 -2.98
N GLY A 35 -13.12 -8.58 -3.86
CA GLY A 35 -13.95 -8.10 -4.98
C GLY A 35 -14.94 -7.00 -4.60
N CYS A 36 -14.82 -6.39 -3.42
CA CYS A 36 -15.64 -5.27 -2.97
C CYS A 36 -15.01 -3.93 -3.40
N PRO A 37 -15.69 -3.09 -4.19
CA PRO A 37 -15.20 -1.77 -4.59
C PRO A 37 -15.00 -0.84 -3.40
N VAL A 38 -13.96 0.00 -3.42
CA VAL A 38 -13.65 0.98 -2.37
C VAL A 38 -13.82 2.39 -2.92
N LEU A 39 -14.75 3.17 -2.35
CA LEU A 39 -14.92 4.60 -2.66
C LEU A 39 -14.14 5.42 -1.64
N THR A 40 -13.37 6.41 -2.09
CA THR A 40 -12.50 7.24 -1.22
C THR A 40 -12.37 8.68 -1.69
N THR A 41 -12.02 9.57 -0.74
CA THR A 41 -11.60 10.96 -0.96
C THR A 41 -10.11 11.12 -0.63
N PRO A 42 -9.19 10.94 -1.61
CA PRO A 42 -7.76 11.04 -1.35
C PRO A 42 -7.38 12.42 -0.82
N GLY A 43 -6.80 12.48 0.38
CA GLY A 43 -6.37 13.73 1.00
C GLY A 43 -4.95 14.17 0.62
N GLU A 44 -4.40 15.06 1.44
CA GLU A 44 -3.07 15.65 1.25
C GLU A 44 -1.95 14.86 1.96
N THR A 45 -2.29 14.01 2.93
CA THR A 45 -1.31 13.22 3.69
C THR A 45 -1.17 11.81 3.11
N PHE A 46 -0.06 11.13 3.41
CA PHE A 46 0.14 9.73 3.01
C PHE A 46 -0.99 8.82 3.53
N ALA A 47 -1.33 8.94 4.81
CA ALA A 47 -2.38 8.12 5.44
C ALA A 47 -3.77 8.37 4.84
N ALA A 48 -4.00 9.53 4.21
CA ALA A 48 -5.23 9.87 3.52
C ALA A 48 -5.26 9.43 2.05
N ARG A 49 -4.22 8.74 1.54
CA ARG A 49 -4.05 8.42 0.11
C ARG A 49 -3.83 6.94 -0.17
N VAL A 50 -3.86 6.08 0.84
CA VAL A 50 -3.56 4.65 0.67
C VAL A 50 -4.63 3.95 -0.16
N ALA A 51 -5.90 4.13 0.18
CA ALA A 51 -7.01 3.59 -0.62
C ALA A 51 -7.01 4.19 -2.05
N GLY A 52 -6.73 5.49 -2.17
CA GLY A 52 -6.62 6.17 -3.45
C GLY A 52 -5.52 5.58 -4.36
N SER A 53 -4.37 5.25 -3.77
CA SER A 53 -3.26 4.60 -4.48
C SER A 53 -3.63 3.20 -4.98
N LEU A 54 -4.34 2.41 -4.16
CA LEU A 54 -4.82 1.08 -4.57
C LEU A 54 -5.78 1.20 -5.77
N ASN A 55 -6.78 2.08 -5.68
CA ASN A 55 -7.71 2.34 -6.78
C ASN A 55 -6.99 2.77 -8.06
N HIS A 56 -6.03 3.70 -7.95
CA HIS A 56 -5.26 4.19 -9.10
C HIS A 56 -4.51 3.06 -9.80
N HIS A 57 -3.72 2.26 -9.06
CA HIS A 57 -2.94 1.17 -9.64
C HIS A 57 -3.79 -0.02 -10.12
N MET A 58 -5.03 -0.14 -9.63
CA MET A 58 -6.02 -1.08 -10.17
C MET A 58 -6.73 -0.55 -11.43
N GLY A 59 -6.64 0.74 -11.76
CA GLY A 59 -7.39 1.35 -12.85
C GLY A 59 -8.84 1.67 -12.50
N LEU A 60 -9.10 2.06 -11.26
CA LEU A 60 -10.40 2.44 -10.69
C LEU A 60 -10.39 3.93 -10.28
N ASP A 61 -9.78 4.80 -11.07
CA ASP A 61 -9.68 6.24 -10.76
C ASP A 61 -11.04 6.90 -10.53
N GLU A 62 -12.11 6.38 -11.14
CA GLU A 62 -13.46 6.90 -10.91
C GLU A 62 -14.00 6.68 -9.49
N MET A 63 -13.31 5.87 -8.67
CA MET A 63 -13.61 5.62 -7.26
C MET A 63 -12.81 6.54 -6.31
N ASN A 64 -11.97 7.40 -6.86
CA ASN A 64 -11.26 8.47 -6.16
C ASN A 64 -11.98 9.79 -6.41
N VAL A 65 -12.87 10.18 -5.50
CA VAL A 65 -13.66 11.41 -5.64
C VAL A 65 -13.00 12.59 -4.93
N VAL A 66 -13.40 13.80 -5.31
CA VAL A 66 -12.68 15.04 -4.97
C VAL A 66 -12.97 15.59 -3.58
N ASP A 67 -14.16 15.33 -3.02
CA ASP A 67 -14.61 15.83 -1.74
C ASP A 67 -15.79 15.01 -1.19
N ASP A 68 -16.26 15.35 0.01
CA ASP A 68 -17.35 14.66 0.71
C ASP A 68 -18.68 14.74 -0.05
N ALA A 69 -18.95 15.85 -0.76
CA ALA A 69 -20.19 16.00 -1.53
C ALA A 69 -20.21 15.05 -2.74
N ALA A 70 -19.09 14.94 -3.45
CA ALA A 70 -18.88 14.00 -4.52
C ALA A 70 -18.88 12.55 -4.02
N PHE A 71 -18.33 12.30 -2.82
CA PHE A 71 -18.36 11.00 -2.16
C PHE A 71 -19.78 10.53 -1.90
N VAL A 72 -20.59 11.35 -1.24
CA VAL A 72 -22.00 11.04 -0.96
C VAL A 72 -22.77 10.86 -2.27
N THR A 73 -22.60 11.76 -3.23
CA THR A 73 -23.27 11.68 -4.54
C THR A 73 -22.94 10.37 -5.26
N LYS A 74 -21.66 9.97 -5.28
CA LYS A 74 -21.21 8.73 -5.92
C LYS A 74 -21.71 7.50 -5.18
N ALA A 75 -21.65 7.49 -3.85
CA ALA A 75 -22.15 6.40 -3.02
C ALA A 75 -23.66 6.18 -3.22
N VAL A 76 -24.46 7.25 -3.16
CA VAL A 76 -25.91 7.19 -3.38
C VAL A 76 -26.23 6.73 -4.80
N ALA A 77 -25.53 7.25 -5.81
CA ALA A 77 -25.75 6.84 -7.20
C ALA A 77 -25.45 5.36 -7.44
N LEU A 78 -24.42 4.80 -6.79
CA LEU A 78 -24.10 3.37 -6.86
C LEU A 78 -25.11 2.52 -6.06
N ALA A 79 -25.48 2.95 -4.86
CA ALA A 79 -26.43 2.23 -4.00
C ALA A 79 -27.86 2.23 -4.58
N SER A 80 -28.23 3.24 -5.36
CA SER A 80 -29.56 3.36 -5.98
C SER A 80 -29.68 2.61 -7.31
N ASP A 81 -28.58 2.08 -7.85
CA ASP A 81 -28.54 1.35 -9.12
C ASP A 81 -27.80 0.00 -8.96
N PRO A 82 -28.53 -1.07 -8.59
CA PRO A 82 -27.94 -2.40 -8.37
C PRO A 82 -27.24 -2.99 -9.60
N ALA A 83 -27.71 -2.63 -10.81
CA ALA A 83 -27.09 -3.11 -12.05
C ALA A 83 -25.71 -2.46 -12.24
N ARG A 84 -25.60 -1.16 -11.98
CA ARG A 84 -24.32 -0.44 -12.01
C ARG A 84 -23.36 -0.96 -10.96
N LEU A 85 -23.83 -1.26 -9.75
CA LEU A 85 -22.99 -1.82 -8.71
C LEU A 85 -22.50 -3.24 -9.07
N THR A 86 -23.37 -4.08 -9.62
CA THR A 86 -23.02 -5.43 -10.10
C THR A 86 -21.94 -5.35 -11.18
N ALA A 87 -22.10 -4.44 -12.15
CA ALA A 87 -21.12 -4.20 -13.20
C ALA A 87 -19.77 -3.72 -12.63
N LEU A 88 -19.79 -2.84 -11.63
CA LEU A 88 -18.58 -2.38 -10.96
C LEU A 88 -17.86 -3.52 -10.23
N ARG A 89 -18.58 -4.36 -9.47
CA ARG A 89 -18.02 -5.55 -8.81
C ARG A 89 -17.38 -6.52 -9.80
N ALA A 90 -18.05 -6.79 -10.93
CA ALA A 90 -17.50 -7.60 -12.01
C ALA A 90 -16.19 -7.00 -12.59
N ARG A 91 -16.14 -5.66 -12.73
CA ARG A 91 -14.91 -4.98 -13.16
C ARG A 91 -13.79 -5.07 -12.13
N VAL A 92 -14.07 -4.89 -10.83
CA VAL A 92 -13.08 -5.10 -9.75
C VAL A 92 -12.53 -6.53 -9.81
N ASP A 93 -13.39 -7.53 -10.02
CA ASP A 93 -12.97 -8.92 -10.16
C ASP A 93 -11.99 -9.13 -11.32
N VAL A 94 -12.22 -8.50 -12.48
CA VAL A 94 -11.27 -8.54 -13.60
C VAL A 94 -9.97 -7.82 -13.25
N LEU A 95 -10.06 -6.59 -12.72
CA LEU A 95 -8.90 -5.74 -12.46
C LEU A 95 -8.01 -6.28 -11.35
N ARG A 96 -8.54 -6.91 -10.30
CA ARG A 96 -7.72 -7.51 -9.23
C ARG A 96 -6.85 -8.69 -9.72
N ARG A 97 -7.20 -9.28 -10.87
CA ARG A 97 -6.41 -10.35 -11.52
C ARG A 97 -5.49 -9.82 -12.61
N ALA A 98 -5.90 -8.76 -13.30
CA ALA A 98 -5.18 -8.22 -14.46
C ALA A 98 -4.18 -7.10 -14.10
N SER A 99 -4.42 -6.36 -13.01
CA SER A 99 -3.50 -5.31 -12.53
C SER A 99 -2.35 -5.90 -11.71
N GLY A 100 -1.29 -5.11 -11.54
CA GLY A 100 -0.13 -5.50 -10.74
C GLY A 100 -0.32 -5.39 -9.22
N VAL A 101 -1.47 -4.90 -8.73
CA VAL A 101 -1.68 -4.62 -7.30
C VAL A 101 -1.60 -5.88 -6.43
N PHE A 102 -2.06 -7.01 -6.97
CA PHE A 102 -2.02 -8.31 -6.27
C PHE A 102 -1.06 -9.32 -6.92
N ASP A 103 -0.19 -8.88 -7.82
CA ASP A 103 0.89 -9.69 -8.38
C ASP A 103 2.12 -9.60 -7.47
N ILE A 104 2.26 -10.57 -6.57
CA ILE A 104 3.34 -10.58 -5.58
C ILE A 104 4.69 -10.94 -6.20
N ASP A 105 4.71 -11.73 -7.28
CA ASP A 105 5.95 -12.06 -7.98
C ASP A 105 6.48 -10.82 -8.70
N GLY A 106 5.61 -10.11 -9.43
CA GLY A 106 5.94 -8.83 -10.05
C GLY A 106 6.38 -7.76 -9.04
N PHE A 107 5.71 -7.71 -7.88
CA PHE A 107 6.11 -6.83 -6.77
C PHE A 107 7.50 -7.19 -6.23
N ALA A 108 7.77 -8.48 -5.97
CA ALA A 108 9.06 -8.94 -5.45
C ALA A 108 10.21 -8.64 -6.41
N ASP A 109 10.00 -8.87 -7.71
CA ASP A 109 10.96 -8.52 -8.76
C ASP A 109 11.24 -7.02 -8.82
N GLY A 110 10.20 -6.19 -8.80
CA GLY A 110 10.31 -4.74 -8.81
C GLY A 110 11.04 -4.21 -7.56
N PHE A 111 10.65 -4.69 -6.39
CA PHE A 111 11.28 -4.35 -5.11
C PHE A 111 12.75 -4.79 -5.07
N GLY A 112 13.04 -6.02 -5.51
CA GLY A 112 14.39 -6.55 -5.59
C GLY A 112 15.30 -5.70 -6.48
N LYS A 113 14.82 -5.30 -7.67
CA LYS A 113 15.55 -4.39 -8.57
C LYS A 113 15.84 -3.05 -7.90
N LEU A 114 14.88 -2.47 -7.18
CA LEU A 114 15.04 -1.20 -6.47
C LEU A 114 16.11 -1.31 -5.36
N VAL A 115 16.03 -2.35 -4.53
CA VAL A 115 17.00 -2.59 -3.44
C VAL A 115 18.40 -2.78 -4.02
N GLN A 116 18.53 -3.57 -5.09
CA GLN A 116 19.81 -3.76 -5.77
C GLN A 116 20.37 -2.45 -6.35
N ALA A 117 19.52 -1.61 -6.95
CA ALA A 117 19.93 -0.32 -7.49
C ALA A 117 20.39 0.63 -6.38
N LEU A 118 19.67 0.67 -5.24
CA LEU A 118 20.06 1.43 -4.06
C LEU A 118 21.42 0.96 -3.54
N ALA A 119 21.62 -0.35 -3.39
CA ALA A 119 22.89 -0.91 -2.93
C ALA A 119 24.05 -0.58 -3.90
N ARG A 120 23.85 -0.67 -5.22
CA ARG A 120 24.86 -0.30 -6.22
C ARG A 120 25.24 1.18 -6.12
N ARG A 121 24.26 2.06 -5.91
CA ARG A 121 24.49 3.50 -5.68
C ARG A 121 25.39 3.75 -4.46
N HIS A 122 25.38 2.84 -3.50
CA HIS A 122 26.18 2.91 -2.28
C HIS A 122 27.36 1.91 -2.26
N GLY A 123 27.86 1.48 -3.43
CA GLY A 123 29.13 0.76 -3.55
C GLY A 123 29.02 -0.77 -3.64
N TRP A 124 27.82 -1.34 -3.70
CA TRP A 124 27.68 -2.79 -3.91
C TRP A 124 27.98 -3.20 -5.36
N LEU A 125 28.90 -4.15 -5.55
CA LEU A 125 29.37 -4.59 -6.87
C LEU A 125 28.62 -5.83 -7.44
N GLY A 126 27.60 -6.33 -6.74
CA GLY A 126 26.84 -7.51 -7.15
C GLY A 126 27.43 -8.85 -6.64
N ASN A 127 26.86 -9.97 -7.10
CA ASN A 127 27.21 -11.34 -6.65
C ASN A 127 28.40 -11.98 -7.40
N SER A 128 29.23 -11.19 -8.09
CA SER A 128 30.45 -11.73 -8.69
C SER A 128 31.34 -12.31 -7.58
N ARG A 129 31.82 -13.56 -7.71
CA ARG A 129 32.81 -14.13 -6.76
C ARG A 129 34.06 -13.25 -6.60
N ALA A 130 34.33 -12.35 -7.54
CA ALA A 130 35.38 -11.32 -7.45
C ALA A 130 35.04 -10.10 -6.57
N ALA A 131 33.76 -9.92 -6.20
CA ALA A 131 33.25 -8.78 -5.43
C ALA A 131 33.14 -9.05 -3.92
N CYS A 132 33.50 -10.25 -3.45
CA CYS A 132 33.51 -10.57 -2.02
C CYS A 132 34.73 -10.00 -1.27
N LEU A 133 35.49 -9.10 -1.91
CA LEU A 133 36.42 -8.21 -1.23
C LEU A 133 35.70 -6.88 -1.00
N PHE A 134 35.01 -6.78 0.15
CA PHE A 134 34.75 -5.49 0.77
C PHE A 134 36.10 -4.81 1.00
N LYS A 135 36.57 -4.05 0.02
CA LYS A 135 37.65 -3.10 0.23
C LYS A 135 36.98 -1.80 0.66
N VAL A 136 36.68 -1.73 1.95
CA VAL A 136 36.30 -0.48 2.61
C VAL A 136 37.58 0.34 2.77
N ASP A 137 38.10 0.86 1.65
CA ASP A 137 39.11 1.91 1.70
C ASP A 137 38.37 3.25 1.70
N GLY A 138 38.16 3.77 2.91
CA GLY A 138 37.96 5.20 3.19
C GLY A 138 36.70 5.86 2.63
N CYS A 139 35.66 5.97 3.45
CA CYS A 139 34.96 7.22 3.78
C CYS A 139 33.59 6.95 4.41
N LEU A 140 33.55 6.81 5.74
CA LEU A 140 32.47 7.32 6.58
C LEU A 140 33.13 7.65 7.93
N PRO A 141 33.10 8.90 8.41
CA PRO A 141 33.58 9.20 9.75
C PRO A 141 32.76 8.39 10.77
N PRO A 142 33.39 7.88 11.84
CA PRO A 142 32.68 7.09 12.84
C PRO A 142 31.56 7.92 13.46
N TYR A 143 30.36 7.32 13.50
CA TYR A 143 29.21 7.86 14.21
C TYR A 143 29.64 8.15 15.67
N PRO A 144 29.45 9.37 16.20
CA PRO A 144 29.82 9.65 17.58
C PRO A 144 28.88 8.85 18.50
N HIS A 145 29.45 7.88 19.20
CA HIS A 145 28.76 7.22 20.30
C HIS A 145 28.49 8.27 21.40
N PRO A 146 27.26 8.37 21.93
CA PRO A 146 27.00 9.21 23.09
C PRO A 146 27.79 8.67 24.29
N ASN A 147 28.57 9.56 24.89
CA ASN A 147 29.46 9.27 26.02
C ASN A 147 28.65 8.65 27.18
N PRO A 148 29.04 7.52 27.78
CA PRO A 148 28.37 7.02 28.97
C PRO A 148 28.62 7.99 30.12
N SER A 149 27.54 8.41 30.78
CA SER A 149 27.59 9.24 31.98
C SER A 149 28.47 8.59 33.05
N PRO A 150 29.32 9.35 33.76
CA PRO A 150 30.11 8.79 34.83
C PRO A 150 29.19 8.41 35.98
N SER A 151 29.08 7.10 36.22
CA SER A 151 28.54 6.54 37.46
C SER A 151 29.44 6.97 38.63
N GLY A 152 29.02 8.01 39.35
CA GLY A 152 29.56 8.31 40.68
C GLY A 152 28.85 7.46 41.73
N ARG A 153 29.57 6.54 42.37
CA ARG A 153 29.20 5.95 43.66
C ARG A 153 29.79 6.80 44.78
N GLY A 154 29.04 6.99 45.86
CA GLY A 154 29.61 7.19 47.19
C GLY A 154 28.79 8.06 48.13
N ALA A 155 28.38 7.43 49.24
CA ALA A 155 27.76 7.93 50.49
C ALA A 155 26.22 8.01 50.50
#